data_AF-A0A926VYC3-F1
#
_entry.id   AF-A0A926VYC3-F1
#
_cell.length_a   1.000
_cell.length_b   1.000
_cell.length_c   1.000
_cell.angle_alpha   90.00
_cell.angle_beta   90.00
_cell.angle_gamma   90.00
#
_symmetry.space_group_name_H-M   'P 1'
#
loop_
_entity.id
_entity.type
_entity.pdbx_description
1 polymer ?
#
loop_
_entity_poly.entity_id
_entity_poly.type
_entity_poly.pdbx_seq_one_letter_code
_entity_poly.pdbx_strand_id
1 'polypeptide(L)'
;MIPRSLGGKKIAILLESEFIPEEIEAYQKRFSELQATVHLMSRLWNQPSVRFFSDEDTGNTPRTIDVNIDFQNVDVNDYAAVIMTANYTSVRLRYFEPPTGQPISAEQVRTSPAVQFYAKAMANPRIIKGALCHGLWILTPIPELLKDRQVICHEVVLADILNAGAVYTTSPTGVVVDGDLVTGRSKHEVEPFIDAITEQIQQLSVATNRFSSRRPTSSVSRLRVAS
;
A
#
# COMPACT_ATOMS: atom_id res chain seq x y z
N MET A 1 -7.31 9.47 -25.64
CA MET A 1 -6.69 9.50 -24.31
C MET A 1 -5.54 8.50 -24.35
N ILE A 2 -4.27 8.92 -24.20
CA ILE A 2 -3.14 7.97 -24.25
C ILE A 2 -3.28 7.04 -23.06
N PRO A 3 -3.28 5.70 -23.22
CA PRO A 3 -3.29 4.78 -22.10
C PRO A 3 -2.07 5.08 -21.24
N ARG A 4 -2.36 5.51 -20.02
CA ARG A 4 -1.40 5.90 -19.00
C ARG A 4 -0.76 4.61 -18.45
N SER A 5 0.12 3.98 -19.24
CA SER A 5 0.82 2.74 -18.85
C SER A 5 1.69 2.95 -17.61
N LEU A 6 1.79 1.91 -16.79
CA LEU A 6 2.69 1.80 -15.63
C LEU A 6 3.98 1.05 -15.98
N GLY A 7 4.17 0.62 -17.24
CA GLY A 7 5.46 0.21 -17.78
C GLY A 7 6.16 -0.94 -17.04
N GLY A 8 5.41 -1.98 -16.66
CA GLY A 8 5.96 -3.16 -15.97
C GLY A 8 6.26 -2.96 -14.49
N LYS A 9 5.85 -1.83 -13.89
CA LYS A 9 5.98 -1.61 -12.45
C LYS A 9 5.25 -2.70 -11.66
N LYS A 10 5.82 -3.09 -10.52
CA LYS A 10 5.20 -4.04 -9.60
C LYS A 10 4.32 -3.32 -8.59
N ILE A 11 3.15 -3.89 -8.30
CA ILE A 11 2.20 -3.44 -7.28
C ILE A 11 2.06 -4.55 -6.24
N ALA A 12 2.42 -4.27 -4.99
CA ALA A 12 2.21 -5.18 -3.89
C ALA A 12 0.81 -4.97 -3.30
N ILE A 13 0.03 -6.04 -3.18
CA ILE A 13 -1.30 -6.02 -2.57
C ILE A 13 -1.29 -7.00 -1.42
N LEU A 14 -1.34 -6.47 -0.20
CA LEU A 14 -1.40 -7.26 1.02
C LEU A 14 -2.85 -7.66 1.26
N LEU A 15 -3.09 -8.95 1.41
CA LEU A 15 -4.41 -9.52 1.71
C LEU A 15 -4.31 -10.61 2.77
N GLU A 16 -5.46 -10.98 3.31
CA GLU A 16 -5.65 -12.08 4.25
C GLU A 16 -7.09 -12.57 4.08
N SER A 17 -7.51 -13.61 4.82
CA SER A 17 -8.92 -14.02 4.88
C SER A 17 -9.82 -12.84 5.28
N GLU A 18 -11.11 -12.93 4.95
CA GLU A 18 -12.07 -11.81 4.97
C GLU A 18 -11.83 -10.77 3.85
N PHE A 19 -11.11 -11.13 2.78
CA PHE A 19 -10.94 -10.23 1.63
C PHE A 19 -12.24 -10.07 0.84
N ILE A 20 -12.38 -8.96 0.13
CA ILE A 20 -13.52 -8.70 -0.76
C ILE A 20 -13.16 -9.16 -2.18
N PRO A 21 -13.84 -10.15 -2.77
CA PRO A 21 -13.46 -10.68 -4.09
C PRO A 21 -13.43 -9.64 -5.20
N GLU A 22 -14.44 -8.76 -5.24
CA GLU A 22 -14.57 -7.74 -6.28
C GLU A 22 -13.44 -6.70 -6.20
N GLU A 23 -12.93 -6.43 -5.00
CA GLU A 23 -11.79 -5.54 -4.79
C GLU A 23 -10.52 -6.14 -5.40
N ILE A 24 -10.24 -7.41 -5.11
CA ILE A 24 -9.05 -8.11 -5.63
C ILE A 24 -9.11 -8.23 -7.16
N GLU A 25 -10.28 -8.57 -7.70
CA GLU A 25 -10.51 -8.65 -9.14
C GLU A 25 -10.29 -7.29 -9.83
N ALA A 26 -10.79 -6.20 -9.24
CA ALA A 26 -10.57 -4.85 -9.75
C ALA A 26 -9.09 -4.52 -9.79
N TYR A 27 -8.33 -4.79 -8.72
CA TYR A 27 -6.88 -4.56 -8.72
C TYR A 27 -6.16 -5.37 -9.79
N GLN A 28 -6.42 -6.68 -9.88
CA GLN A 28 -5.77 -7.56 -10.87
C GLN A 28 -6.07 -7.09 -12.29
N LYS A 29 -7.34 -6.78 -12.59
CA LYS A 29 -7.77 -6.35 -13.92
C LYS A 29 -7.18 -4.99 -14.28
N ARG A 30 -7.41 -3.97 -13.46
CA ARG A 30 -7.10 -2.57 -13.80
C ARG A 30 -5.60 -2.32 -13.85
N PHE A 31 -4.82 -2.85 -12.91
CA PHE A 31 -3.36 -2.70 -12.98
C PHE A 31 -2.75 -3.50 -14.15
N SER A 32 -3.31 -4.66 -14.50
CA SER A 32 -2.88 -5.41 -15.69
C SER A 32 -3.19 -4.67 -17.00
N GLU A 33 -4.37 -4.04 -17.12
CA GLU A 33 -4.71 -3.16 -18.25
C GLU A 33 -3.72 -1.98 -18.40
N LEU A 34 -3.16 -1.53 -17.27
CA LEU A 34 -2.12 -0.50 -17.22
C LEU A 34 -0.70 -1.07 -17.37
N GLN A 35 -0.53 -2.34 -17.73
CA GLN A 35 0.77 -3.03 -17.89
C GLN A 35 1.62 -3.06 -16.60
N ALA A 36 1.00 -3.03 -15.42
CA ALA A 36 1.68 -3.31 -14.16
C ALA A 36 1.56 -4.80 -13.80
N THR A 37 2.52 -5.28 -13.02
CA THR A 37 2.50 -6.62 -12.45
C THR A 37 1.93 -6.57 -11.04
N VAL A 38 0.82 -7.27 -10.81
CA VAL A 38 0.20 -7.37 -9.48
C VAL A 38 0.76 -8.57 -8.74
N HIS A 39 1.30 -8.34 -7.55
CA HIS A 39 1.70 -9.37 -6.60
C HIS A 39 0.75 -9.35 -5.41
N LEU A 40 -0.06 -10.39 -5.28
CA LEU A 40 -0.83 -10.64 -4.07
C LEU A 40 0.10 -11.27 -3.03
N MET A 41 0.08 -10.75 -1.80
CA MET A 41 0.98 -11.18 -0.74
C MET A 41 0.25 -11.29 0.59
N SER A 42 0.77 -12.16 1.46
CA SER A 42 0.33 -12.28 2.85
C SER A 42 1.49 -12.80 3.70
N ARG A 43 1.24 -13.00 5.01
CA ARG A 43 2.12 -13.78 5.87
C ARG A 43 1.83 -15.26 5.61
N LEU A 44 2.80 -16.00 5.10
CA LEU A 44 2.59 -17.39 4.70
C LEU A 44 2.98 -18.40 5.77
N TRP A 45 3.43 -17.94 6.95
CA TRP A 45 3.76 -18.82 8.09
C TRP A 45 4.76 -19.93 7.73
N ASN A 46 5.77 -19.56 6.94
CA ASN A 46 6.80 -20.45 6.41
C ASN A 46 6.26 -21.56 5.48
N GLN A 47 5.04 -21.40 4.94
CA GLN A 47 4.48 -22.28 3.91
C GLN A 47 4.79 -21.73 2.51
N PRO A 48 4.92 -22.61 1.50
CA PRO A 48 5.14 -22.17 0.11
C PRO A 48 3.90 -21.49 -0.50
N SER A 49 2.71 -21.80 0.01
CA SER A 49 1.44 -21.20 -0.39
C SER A 49 0.42 -21.35 0.74
N VAL A 50 -0.48 -20.38 0.88
CA VAL A 50 -1.60 -20.43 1.83
C VAL A 50 -2.89 -20.05 1.08
N ARG A 51 -3.98 -20.76 1.40
CA ARG A 51 -5.32 -20.46 0.92
C ARG A 51 -6.03 -19.51 1.85
N PHE A 52 -6.52 -18.40 1.31
CA PHE A 52 -7.35 -17.43 2.00
C PHE A 52 -8.79 -17.50 1.53
N PHE A 53 -9.72 -17.08 2.39
CA PHE A 53 -11.16 -17.15 2.18
C PHE A 53 -11.74 -15.74 2.16
N SER A 54 -12.66 -15.47 1.22
CA SER A 54 -13.32 -14.18 1.14
C SER A 54 -14.25 -13.98 2.34
N ASP A 55 -14.56 -12.72 2.59
CA ASP A 55 -15.74 -12.36 3.37
C ASP A 55 -17.01 -12.90 2.69
N GLU A 56 -18.00 -13.30 3.48
CA GLU A 56 -19.23 -13.93 3.01
C GLU A 56 -20.35 -13.83 4.06
N ASP A 57 -21.19 -12.80 3.93
CA ASP A 57 -22.30 -12.53 4.85
C ASP A 57 -23.66 -13.07 4.37
N THR A 58 -23.72 -13.65 3.17
CA THR A 58 -24.98 -14.12 2.55
C THR A 58 -25.21 -15.63 2.71
N GLY A 59 -24.29 -16.33 3.37
CA GLY A 59 -24.38 -17.78 3.61
C GLY A 59 -24.00 -18.63 2.41
N ASN A 60 -23.43 -18.04 1.37
CA ASN A 60 -22.84 -18.78 0.26
C ASN A 60 -21.49 -19.42 0.66
N THR A 61 -20.93 -20.24 -0.22
CA THR A 61 -19.56 -20.74 -0.04
C THR A 61 -18.57 -19.58 -0.28
N PRO A 62 -17.68 -19.26 0.68
CA PRO A 62 -16.67 -18.24 0.48
C PRO A 62 -15.79 -18.53 -0.74
N ARG A 63 -15.44 -17.50 -1.49
CA ARG A 63 -14.46 -17.61 -2.57
C ARG A 63 -13.07 -17.79 -1.96
N THR A 64 -12.17 -18.43 -2.70
CA THR A 64 -10.83 -18.71 -2.20
C THR A 64 -9.76 -18.16 -3.13
N ILE A 65 -8.63 -17.76 -2.55
CA ILE A 65 -7.44 -17.37 -3.29
C ILE A 65 -6.19 -18.00 -2.68
N ASP A 66 -5.36 -18.61 -3.52
CA ASP A 66 -4.07 -19.17 -3.11
C ASP A 66 -2.99 -18.11 -3.31
N VAL A 67 -2.23 -17.81 -2.27
CA VAL A 67 -1.14 -16.80 -2.28
C VAL A 67 0.17 -17.49 -1.97
N ASN A 68 1.18 -17.23 -2.81
CA ASN A 68 2.50 -17.86 -2.77
C ASN A 68 3.66 -16.86 -2.61
N ILE A 69 3.36 -15.58 -2.36
CA ILE A 69 4.36 -14.55 -2.07
C ILE A 69 4.23 -14.14 -0.61
N ASP A 70 5.24 -14.48 0.19
CA ASP A 70 5.39 -13.95 1.54
C ASP A 70 6.09 -12.59 1.47
N PHE A 71 5.44 -11.53 1.95
CA PHE A 71 6.02 -10.19 1.92
C PHE A 71 7.31 -10.06 2.76
N GLN A 72 7.63 -11.03 3.62
CA GLN A 72 8.90 -11.08 4.35
C GLN A 72 10.08 -11.46 3.45
N ASN A 73 9.81 -12.07 2.29
CA ASN A 73 10.82 -12.60 1.37
C ASN A 73 11.03 -11.70 0.13
N VAL A 74 10.53 -10.47 0.15
CA VAL A 74 10.67 -9.50 -0.95
C VAL A 74 11.28 -8.19 -0.46
N ASP A 75 11.96 -7.47 -1.35
CA ASP A 75 12.35 -6.08 -1.07
C ASP A 75 11.16 -5.16 -1.38
N VAL A 76 10.69 -4.40 -0.40
CA VAL A 76 9.60 -3.42 -0.58
C VAL A 76 9.94 -2.37 -1.64
N ASN A 77 11.22 -2.08 -1.85
CA ASN A 77 11.69 -1.08 -2.82
C ASN A 77 11.57 -1.54 -4.29
N ASP A 78 11.27 -2.81 -4.54
CA ASP A 78 10.96 -3.32 -5.88
C ASP A 78 9.58 -2.88 -6.38
N TYR A 79 8.74 -2.33 -5.52
CA TYR A 79 7.35 -2.02 -5.79
C TYR A 79 7.13 -0.52 -5.98
N ALA A 80 6.31 -0.17 -6.97
CA ALA A 80 5.87 1.20 -7.18
C ALA A 80 4.74 1.59 -6.22
N ALA A 81 3.97 0.61 -5.75
CA ALA A 81 2.96 0.80 -4.74
C ALA A 81 2.80 -0.40 -3.81
N VAL A 82 2.38 -0.12 -2.58
CA VAL A 82 1.98 -1.10 -1.56
C VAL A 82 0.56 -0.78 -1.12
N ILE A 83 -0.36 -1.70 -1.37
CA ILE A 83 -1.79 -1.53 -1.13
C ILE A 83 -2.21 -2.49 -0.02
N MET A 84 -2.88 -1.96 1.00
CA MET A 84 -3.61 -2.75 1.99
C MET A 84 -5.07 -2.84 1.53
N THR A 85 -5.54 -4.06 1.32
CA THR A 85 -6.93 -4.34 0.97
C THR A 85 -7.91 -3.90 2.05
N ALA A 86 -9.17 -3.78 1.66
CA ALA A 86 -10.27 -3.45 2.53
C ALA A 86 -10.64 -4.62 3.48
N ASN A 87 -11.65 -4.36 4.30
CA ASN A 87 -12.22 -5.30 5.27
C ASN A 87 -11.24 -5.75 6.37
N TYR A 88 -11.50 -6.89 7.03
CA TYR A 88 -10.73 -7.34 8.19
C TYR A 88 -9.32 -7.86 7.88
N THR A 89 -8.85 -7.77 6.65
CA THR A 89 -7.52 -8.25 6.24
C THR A 89 -6.40 -7.58 7.03
N SER A 90 -6.46 -6.25 7.21
CA SER A 90 -5.46 -5.48 7.98
C SER A 90 -5.49 -5.80 9.48
N VAL A 91 -6.65 -6.16 10.03
CA VAL A 91 -6.78 -6.61 11.43
C VAL A 91 -6.04 -7.91 11.63
N ARG A 92 -6.26 -8.87 10.74
CA ARG A 92 -5.64 -10.20 10.82
C ARG A 92 -4.13 -10.15 10.59
N LEU A 93 -3.68 -9.34 9.62
CA LEU A 93 -2.27 -9.17 9.33
C LEU A 93 -1.48 -8.44 10.43
N ARG A 94 -2.14 -7.66 11.29
CA ARG A 94 -1.52 -7.03 12.46
C ARG A 94 -1.18 -8.01 13.58
N TYR A 95 -1.54 -9.28 13.47
CA TYR A 95 -1.16 -10.28 14.47
C TYR A 95 0.37 -10.40 14.60
N PHE A 96 0.84 -10.28 15.83
CA PHE A 96 2.19 -10.62 16.26
C PHE A 96 2.09 -11.81 17.23
N GLU A 97 3.13 -12.63 17.30
CA GLU A 97 3.15 -13.75 18.24
C GLU A 97 3.50 -13.21 19.64
N PRO A 98 2.60 -13.25 20.64
CA PRO A 98 2.91 -12.73 21.96
C PRO A 98 3.85 -13.68 22.72
N PRO A 99 4.76 -13.18 23.55
CA PRO A 99 5.55 -14.03 24.44
C PRO A 99 4.67 -14.71 25.49
N THR A 100 4.94 -15.98 25.78
CA THR A 100 4.20 -16.73 26.80
C THR A 100 4.52 -16.22 28.20
N GLY A 101 3.48 -15.89 28.98
CA GLY A 101 3.60 -15.59 30.41
C GLY A 101 4.25 -14.24 30.74
N GLN A 102 4.32 -13.31 29.79
CA GLN A 102 4.89 -11.97 30.00
C GLN A 102 3.90 -10.87 29.58
N PRO A 103 3.92 -9.69 30.25
CA PRO A 103 3.16 -8.52 29.79
C PRO A 103 3.60 -8.08 28.39
N ILE A 104 2.65 -7.58 27.60
CA ILE A 104 2.88 -7.09 26.24
C ILE A 104 3.19 -5.59 26.27
N SER A 105 4.26 -5.16 25.62
CA SER A 105 4.62 -3.75 25.42
C SER A 105 4.07 -3.22 24.09
N ALA A 106 3.97 -1.90 23.96
CA ALA A 106 3.60 -1.25 22.71
C ALA A 106 4.56 -1.60 21.56
N GLU A 107 5.85 -1.78 21.86
CA GLU A 107 6.85 -2.15 20.86
C GLU A 107 6.59 -3.53 20.28
N GLN A 108 6.09 -4.48 21.08
CA GLN A 108 5.78 -5.82 20.59
C GLN A 108 4.64 -5.81 19.58
N VAL A 109 3.63 -4.95 19.74
CA VAL A 109 2.54 -4.80 18.76
C VAL A 109 3.06 -4.34 17.39
N ARG A 110 4.17 -3.57 17.37
CA ARG A 110 4.83 -3.11 16.13
C ARG A 110 5.55 -4.23 15.39
N THR A 111 5.85 -5.35 16.05
CA THR A 111 6.66 -6.44 15.47
C THR A 111 5.92 -7.32 14.47
N SER A 112 4.61 -7.11 14.27
CA SER A 112 3.89 -7.81 13.20
C SER A 112 4.65 -7.65 11.87
N PRO A 113 4.94 -8.75 11.15
CA PRO A 113 5.65 -8.66 9.88
C PRO A 113 4.99 -7.74 8.85
N ALA A 114 3.65 -7.73 8.79
CA ALA A 114 2.91 -6.89 7.85
C ALA A 114 3.01 -5.40 8.23
N VAL A 115 2.93 -5.10 9.53
CA VAL A 115 3.12 -3.74 10.06
C VAL A 115 4.50 -3.22 9.69
N GLN A 116 5.54 -4.03 9.89
CA GLN A 116 6.92 -3.68 9.55
C GLN A 116 7.12 -3.51 8.04
N PHE A 117 6.50 -4.35 7.22
CA PHE A 117 6.54 -4.21 5.76
C PHE A 117 5.92 -2.88 5.30
N TYR A 118 4.74 -2.54 5.82
CA TYR A 118 4.06 -1.30 5.49
C TYR A 118 4.80 -0.07 6.04
N ALA A 119 5.40 -0.17 7.24
CA ALA A 119 6.25 0.89 7.80
C ALA A 119 7.48 1.18 6.93
N LYS A 120 8.14 0.14 6.39
CA LYS A 120 9.24 0.30 5.43
C LYS A 120 8.77 0.99 4.14
N ALA A 121 7.56 0.71 3.67
CA ALA A 121 6.96 1.42 2.54
C ALA A 121 6.71 2.91 2.88
N MET A 122 6.19 3.21 4.07
CA MET A 122 5.96 4.58 4.54
C MET A 122 7.25 5.39 4.64
N ALA A 123 8.38 4.76 4.98
CA ALA A 123 9.68 5.41 5.04
C ALA A 123 10.24 5.82 3.65
N ASN A 124 9.69 5.31 2.55
CA ASN A 124 10.13 5.64 1.20
C ASN A 124 9.03 6.39 0.41
N PRO A 125 9.17 7.71 0.19
CA PRO A 125 8.17 8.51 -0.52
C PRO A 125 8.09 8.24 -2.03
N ARG A 126 8.98 7.39 -2.58
CA ARG A 126 8.91 6.93 -3.97
C ARG A 126 7.97 5.75 -4.16
N ILE A 127 7.48 5.16 -3.07
CA ILE A 127 6.49 4.09 -3.08
C ILE A 127 5.15 4.72 -2.75
N ILE A 128 4.13 4.49 -3.57
CA ILE A 128 2.77 4.93 -3.27
C ILE A 128 2.12 3.95 -2.30
N LYS A 129 1.58 4.44 -1.20
CA LYS A 129 0.85 3.63 -0.22
C LYS A 129 -0.64 3.77 -0.48
N GLY A 130 -1.34 2.65 -0.55
CA GLY A 130 -2.78 2.60 -0.71
C GLY A 130 -3.44 1.93 0.50
N ALA A 131 -4.45 2.57 1.09
CA ALA A 131 -5.29 1.94 2.10
C ALA A 131 -6.78 2.19 1.82
N LEU A 132 -7.53 1.15 1.46
CA LEU A 132 -8.95 1.24 1.18
C LEU A 132 -9.78 0.81 2.39
N CYS A 133 -10.86 1.54 2.71
CA CYS A 133 -11.85 1.16 3.72
C CYS A 133 -11.25 0.99 5.13
N HIS A 134 -10.99 -0.25 5.54
CA HIS A 134 -10.37 -0.61 6.82
C HIS A 134 -8.84 -0.70 6.71
N GLY A 135 -8.25 -0.50 5.53
CA GLY A 135 -6.82 -0.73 5.28
C GLY A 135 -5.89 0.06 6.20
N LEU A 136 -6.27 1.28 6.63
CA LEU A 136 -5.44 2.14 7.48
C LEU A 136 -5.16 1.56 8.86
N TRP A 137 -5.97 0.61 9.31
CA TRP A 137 -5.72 -0.10 10.56
C TRP A 137 -4.30 -0.69 10.60
N ILE A 138 -3.71 -1.12 9.47
CA ILE A 138 -2.34 -1.65 9.40
C ILE A 138 -1.29 -0.71 10.01
N LEU A 139 -1.54 0.60 10.01
CA LEU A 139 -0.62 1.63 10.50
C LEU A 139 -0.84 2.02 11.97
N THR A 140 -1.98 1.67 12.58
CA THR A 140 -2.26 2.11 13.97
C THR A 140 -1.29 1.59 15.04
N PRO A 141 -0.56 0.47 14.86
CA PRO A 141 0.53 0.11 15.79
C PRO A 141 1.68 1.12 15.83
N ILE A 142 1.86 1.93 14.78
CA ILE A 142 2.92 2.93 14.63
C ILE A 142 2.27 4.31 14.33
N PRO A 143 1.57 4.91 15.31
CA PRO A 143 0.74 6.10 15.10
C PRO A 143 1.49 7.29 14.52
N GLU A 144 2.80 7.41 14.79
CA GLU A 144 3.65 8.47 14.23
C GLU A 144 3.72 8.46 12.68
N LEU A 145 3.36 7.36 12.02
CA LEU A 145 3.26 7.31 10.55
C LEU A 145 1.98 7.92 10.00
N LEU A 146 0.95 8.07 10.85
CA LEU A 146 -0.35 8.65 10.53
C LEU A 146 -0.52 10.08 11.04
N LYS A 147 0.28 10.47 12.02
CA LYS A 147 0.22 11.80 12.62
C LYS A 147 0.26 12.91 11.57
N ASP A 148 -0.69 13.83 11.64
CA ASP A 148 -0.87 15.00 10.76
C ASP A 148 -1.14 14.65 9.28
N ARG A 149 -1.30 13.37 8.92
CA ARG A 149 -1.67 12.95 7.56
C ARG A 149 -3.15 13.23 7.29
N GLN A 150 -3.46 13.77 6.11
CA GLN A 150 -4.85 13.95 5.66
C GLN A 150 -5.34 12.62 5.08
N VAL A 151 -6.40 12.04 5.67
CA VAL A 151 -6.88 10.71 5.26
C VAL A 151 -8.40 10.62 5.23
N ILE A 152 -8.92 9.67 4.46
CA ILE A 152 -10.29 9.18 4.56
C ILE A 152 -10.28 7.67 4.81
N CYS A 153 -11.25 7.17 5.56
CA CYS A 153 -11.37 5.75 5.87
C CYS A 153 -12.82 5.38 6.13
N HIS A 154 -13.08 4.08 6.30
CA HIS A 154 -14.37 3.61 6.76
C HIS A 154 -14.65 4.10 8.18
N GLU A 155 -15.91 4.37 8.51
CA GLU A 155 -16.31 4.93 9.79
C GLU A 155 -15.96 4.02 10.98
N VAL A 156 -15.97 2.70 10.77
CA VAL A 156 -15.63 1.70 11.80
C VAL A 156 -14.20 1.88 12.31
N VAL A 157 -13.26 2.31 11.46
CA VAL A 157 -11.85 2.49 11.87
C VAL A 157 -11.54 3.91 12.33
N LEU A 158 -12.47 4.86 12.11
CA LEU A 158 -12.21 6.29 12.26
C LEU A 158 -11.70 6.67 13.65
N ALA A 159 -12.27 6.09 14.71
CA ALA A 159 -11.83 6.37 16.07
C ALA A 159 -10.34 6.03 16.29
N ASP A 160 -9.89 4.88 15.79
CA ASP A 160 -8.50 4.47 15.91
C ASP A 160 -7.56 5.33 15.06
N ILE A 161 -8.02 5.75 13.89
CA ILE A 161 -7.26 6.62 12.98
C ILE A 161 -7.10 8.03 13.57
N LEU A 162 -8.14 8.57 14.21
CA LEU A 162 -8.06 9.84 14.97
C LEU A 162 -7.17 9.71 16.19
N ASN A 163 -7.24 8.60 16.93
CA ASN A 163 -6.36 8.32 18.07
C ASN A 163 -4.88 8.19 17.65
N ALA A 164 -4.61 7.77 16.40
CA ALA A 164 -3.27 7.76 15.82
C ALA A 164 -2.79 9.15 15.36
N GLY A 165 -3.62 10.19 15.46
CA GLY A 165 -3.26 11.58 15.15
C GLY A 165 -3.42 11.98 13.69
N ALA A 166 -4.09 11.17 12.86
CA ALA A 166 -4.42 11.57 11.50
C ALA A 166 -5.56 12.59 11.46
N VAL A 167 -5.65 13.36 10.38
CA VAL A 167 -6.70 14.33 10.15
C VAL A 167 -7.71 13.77 9.15
N TYR A 168 -8.91 13.44 9.65
CA TYR A 168 -9.99 12.98 8.79
C TYR A 168 -10.42 14.09 7.82
N THR A 169 -10.44 13.77 6.52
CA THR A 169 -10.76 14.68 5.43
C THR A 169 -11.83 14.06 4.56
N THR A 170 -12.92 14.80 4.29
CA THR A 170 -13.95 14.35 3.34
C THR A 170 -13.51 14.57 1.90
N SER A 171 -13.93 13.68 1.00
CA SER A 171 -13.68 13.81 -0.44
C SER A 171 -14.95 13.51 -1.24
N PRO A 172 -15.29 14.30 -2.28
CA PRO A 172 -16.43 14.02 -3.15
C PRO A 172 -16.32 12.67 -3.88
N THR A 173 -15.10 12.19 -4.16
CA THR A 173 -14.86 10.89 -4.79
C THR A 173 -14.72 9.76 -3.76
N GLY A 174 -14.77 10.09 -2.46
CA GLY A 174 -14.45 9.18 -1.36
C GLY A 174 -12.98 8.75 -1.32
N VAL A 175 -12.08 9.42 -2.04
CA VAL A 175 -10.63 9.17 -2.06
C VAL A 175 -9.87 10.44 -1.67
N VAL A 176 -8.92 10.31 -0.75
CA VAL A 176 -8.01 11.38 -0.32
C VAL A 176 -6.58 11.00 -0.67
N VAL A 177 -5.85 11.96 -1.25
CA VAL A 177 -4.43 11.84 -1.55
C VAL A 177 -3.67 12.85 -0.69
N ASP A 178 -2.73 12.38 0.10
CA ASP A 178 -1.80 13.19 0.87
C ASP A 178 -0.38 12.77 0.52
N GLY A 179 0.24 13.46 -0.44
CA GLY A 179 1.55 13.10 -0.97
C GLY A 179 1.61 11.68 -1.52
N ASP A 180 2.32 10.81 -0.82
CA ASP A 180 2.56 9.41 -1.18
C ASP A 180 1.55 8.42 -0.58
N LEU A 181 0.55 8.89 0.17
CA LEU A 181 -0.51 8.07 0.77
C LEU A 181 -1.84 8.37 0.09
N VAL A 182 -2.44 7.33 -0.50
CA VAL A 182 -3.77 7.34 -1.08
C VAL A 182 -4.68 6.53 -0.18
N THR A 183 -5.80 7.12 0.22
CA THR A 183 -6.79 6.48 1.11
C THR A 183 -8.17 6.56 0.50
N GLY A 184 -8.97 5.50 0.65
CA GLY A 184 -10.34 5.44 0.14
C GLY A 184 -11.35 5.04 1.23
N ARG A 185 -12.57 5.58 1.17
CA ARG A 185 -13.57 5.44 2.23
C ARG A 185 -14.13 4.03 2.37
N SER A 186 -14.50 3.37 1.28
CA SER A 186 -15.15 2.06 1.30
C SER A 186 -14.82 1.24 0.06
N LYS A 187 -15.31 -0.01 0.01
CA LYS A 187 -15.14 -0.89 -1.16
C LYS A 187 -15.74 -0.30 -2.45
N HIS A 188 -16.71 0.61 -2.32
CA HIS A 188 -17.36 1.25 -3.47
C HIS A 188 -16.45 2.23 -4.21
N GLU A 189 -15.37 2.68 -3.57
CA GLU A 189 -14.38 3.60 -4.16
C GLU A 189 -13.17 2.90 -4.79
N VAL A 190 -13.23 1.57 -5.03
CA VAL A 190 -12.08 0.82 -5.55
C VAL A 190 -11.56 1.37 -6.90
N GLU A 191 -12.44 1.74 -7.83
CA GLU A 191 -12.05 2.30 -9.13
C GLU A 191 -11.38 3.68 -9.00
N PRO A 192 -12.00 4.71 -8.37
CA PRO A 192 -11.33 6.00 -8.20
C PRO A 192 -10.06 5.90 -7.33
N PHE A 193 -9.98 4.92 -6.43
CA PHE A 193 -8.79 4.65 -5.64
C PHE A 193 -7.63 4.11 -6.50
N ILE A 194 -7.89 3.16 -7.40
CA ILE A 194 -6.90 2.66 -8.37
C ILE A 194 -6.42 3.78 -9.29
N ASP A 195 -7.33 4.62 -9.76
CA ASP A 195 -7.00 5.76 -10.63
C ASP A 195 -6.08 6.76 -9.90
N ALA A 196 -6.36 7.07 -8.63
CA ALA A 196 -5.53 7.95 -7.81
C ALA A 196 -4.13 7.36 -7.57
N ILE A 197 -4.01 6.07 -7.24
CA ILE A 197 -2.71 5.39 -7.10
C ILE A 197 -1.92 5.46 -8.42
N THR A 198 -2.59 5.16 -9.53
CA THR A 198 -1.98 5.17 -10.87
C THR A 198 -1.44 6.56 -11.21
N GLU A 199 -2.23 7.61 -10.94
CA GLU A 199 -1.81 8.99 -11.14
C GLU A 199 -0.58 9.34 -10.30
N GLN A 200 -0.56 8.98 -9.01
CA GLN A 200 0.60 9.26 -8.15
C GLN A 200 1.88 8.56 -8.61
N ILE A 201 1.80 7.29 -9.03
CA ILE A 201 2.95 6.56 -9.60
C ILE A 201 3.51 7.28 -10.85
N GLN A 202 2.63 7.85 -11.67
CA GLN A 202 3.01 8.54 -12.89
C GLN A 202 3.63 9.91 -12.62
N GLN A 203 3.07 10.66 -11.68
CA GLN A 203 3.63 11.95 -11.24
C GLN A 203 5.08 11.76 -10.74
N LEU A 204 5.34 10.72 -9.93
CA LEU A 204 6.70 10.37 -9.48
C LEU A 204 7.64 10.00 -10.63
N SER A 205 7.14 9.23 -11.61
CA SER A 205 7.94 8.81 -12.77
C SER A 205 8.32 10.02 -13.66
N VAL A 206 7.39 10.94 -13.89
CA VAL A 206 7.65 12.18 -14.65
C VAL A 206 8.64 13.08 -13.93
N ALA A 207 8.49 13.26 -12.61
CA ALA A 207 9.42 14.05 -11.81
C ALA A 207 10.85 13.48 -11.93
N THR A 208 11.01 12.16 -11.73
CA THR A 208 12.31 11.48 -11.82
C THR A 208 12.96 11.67 -13.20
N ASN A 209 12.19 11.55 -14.28
CA ASN A 209 12.70 11.72 -15.65
C ASN A 209 13.14 13.17 -15.94
N ARG A 210 12.45 14.18 -15.37
CA ARG A 210 12.83 15.60 -15.51
C ARG A 210 14.13 15.94 -14.78
N PHE A 211 14.42 15.29 -13.65
CA PHE A 211 15.68 15.47 -12.94
C PHE A 211 16.83 14.74 -13.64
N SER A 212 16.61 13.54 -14.17
CA SER A 212 17.62 12.77 -14.90
C SER A 212 18.07 13.43 -16.21
N SER A 213 17.17 14.16 -16.90
CA SER A 213 17.49 14.86 -18.16
C SER A 213 18.28 16.17 -17.99
N ARG A 214 18.43 16.69 -16.76
CA ARG A 214 19.29 17.85 -16.47
C ARG A 214 20.72 17.39 -16.13
N ARG A 215 21.52 17.04 -17.15
CA ARG A 215 22.99 16.92 -16.95
C ARG A 215 23.58 18.32 -16.70
N PRO A 216 24.56 18.49 -15.78
CA PRO A 216 25.32 19.73 -15.71
C PRO A 216 26.18 19.83 -16.97
N THR A 217 26.01 20.91 -17.73
CA THR A 217 26.94 21.29 -18.79
C THR A 217 28.26 21.71 -18.13
N SER A 218 29.21 20.77 -17.98
CA SER A 218 30.57 21.12 -17.60
C SER A 218 31.26 21.79 -18.80
N SER A 219 31.30 23.13 -18.79
CA SER A 219 32.20 23.89 -19.64
C SER A 219 33.62 23.70 -19.13
N VAL A 220 34.32 22.68 -19.61
CA VAL A 220 35.76 22.57 -19.41
C VAL A 220 36.42 23.59 -20.34
N SER A 221 36.67 24.79 -19.80
CA SER A 221 37.56 25.75 -20.44
C SER A 221 38.97 25.17 -20.43
N ARG A 222 39.51 24.88 -21.61
CA ARG A 222 40.93 24.55 -21.78
C ARG A 222 41.72 25.85 -21.65
N LEU A 223 42.35 26.09 -20.50
CA LEU A 223 43.48 27.01 -20.46
C LEU A 223 44.65 26.36 -21.21
N ARG A 224 45.01 26.93 -22.36
CA ARG A 224 46.33 26.77 -22.96
C ARG A 224 47.31 27.58 -22.13
N VAL A 225 48.32 26.94 -21.57
CA VAL A 225 49.55 27.63 -21.14
C VAL A 225 50.58 27.37 -22.22
N ALA A 226 51.05 28.45 -22.84
CA ALA A 226 52.18 28.47 -23.75
C ALA A 226 53.41 28.99 -22.99
N SER A 227 54.57 28.47 -23.41
CA SER A 227 55.97 28.84 -23.07
C SER A 227 56.40 28.74 -21.62
#